data_AF-A0A285R336-F1
#
_entry.id   AF-A0A285R336-F1
#
_cell.length_a   1.000
_cell.length_b   1.000
_cell.length_c   1.000
_cell.angle_alpha   90.00
_cell.angle_beta   90.00
_cell.angle_gamma   90.00
#
_symmetry.space_group_name_H-M   'P 1'
#
loop_
_entity.id
_entity.type
_entity.pdbx_description
1 polymer ?
#
loop_
_entity_poly.entity_id
_entity_poly.type
_entity_poly.pdbx_seq_one_letter_code
_entity_poly.pdbx_strand_id
1 'polypeptide(L)'
;MNTSPLHTRPWSRRLRHALEAPEHWDVLDTPAGPLADAVEALPLGPYRDALHGVWLGHPLHPALVQLPLGCWTSAGLLDFTPGGRRSADALVAAGLLAAGPAALAGWVDWARLDPPRRRTGLVHALSNTAGVLLYAGSLLARCRGRHARGRLLGLAGLTAVSAGAALGGHLAYRLAAGPDRAAAVHRLAPADWVGLGALEDFPPGKPVRRTAGELPVVVVRDGEQCHVLAERCAHLSGPLSEGTVADGCLRCPWHGSEFRLRDGQVVHGPATAPQPVLETRVLSDHLEVRLPGAG
;
A
#
# COMPACT_ATOMS: atom_id res chain seq x y z
N MET A 1 -9.76 -29.58 -16.49
CA MET A 1 -9.34 -28.19 -16.20
C MET A 1 -9.08 -27.49 -17.52
N ASN A 2 -10.03 -26.67 -17.97
CA ASN A 2 -9.96 -26.00 -19.27
C ASN A 2 -8.99 -24.81 -19.15
N THR A 3 -7.74 -24.96 -19.60
CA THR A 3 -6.77 -23.87 -19.60
C THR A 3 -7.19 -22.85 -20.65
N SER A 4 -7.63 -21.67 -20.21
CA SER A 4 -8.10 -20.63 -21.13
C SER A 4 -7.04 -20.32 -22.20
N PRO A 5 -7.41 -20.27 -23.51
CA PRO A 5 -6.49 -20.14 -24.64
C PRO A 5 -5.71 -18.81 -24.69
N LEU A 6 -5.98 -17.87 -23.78
CA LEU A 6 -5.25 -16.62 -23.63
C LEU A 6 -3.98 -16.76 -22.76
N HIS A 7 -3.94 -17.72 -21.83
CA HIS A 7 -2.79 -17.92 -20.93
C HIS A 7 -1.62 -18.65 -21.60
N THR A 8 -1.86 -19.32 -22.73
CA THR A 8 -0.86 -20.09 -23.47
C THR A 8 -0.20 -19.29 -24.60
N ARG A 9 -0.65 -18.05 -24.86
CA ARG A 9 -0.09 -17.22 -25.93
C ARG A 9 1.33 -16.73 -25.57
N PRO A 10 2.29 -16.77 -26.51
CA PRO A 10 3.68 -16.36 -26.23
C PRO A 10 3.82 -14.91 -25.73
N TRP A 11 3.01 -13.97 -26.24
CA TRP A 11 3.08 -12.56 -25.86
C TRP A 11 2.61 -12.32 -24.42
N SER A 12 1.57 -13.04 -23.95
CA SER A 12 1.06 -12.88 -22.59
C SER A 12 2.05 -13.44 -21.56
N ARG A 13 2.74 -14.54 -21.92
CA ARG A 13 3.87 -15.06 -21.13
C ARG A 13 5.03 -14.07 -21.07
N ARG A 14 5.41 -13.45 -22.18
CA ARG A 14 6.47 -12.42 -22.22
C ARG A 14 6.12 -11.20 -21.37
N LEU A 15 4.87 -10.73 -21.42
CA LEU A 15 4.44 -9.59 -20.62
C LEU A 15 4.49 -9.88 -19.11
N ARG A 16 4.03 -11.05 -18.67
CA ARG A 16 4.15 -11.47 -17.26
C ARG A 16 5.60 -11.51 -16.81
N HIS A 17 6.46 -12.19 -17.58
CA HIS A 17 7.89 -12.23 -17.30
C HIS A 17 8.52 -10.84 -17.23
N ALA A 18 8.09 -9.90 -18.09
CA ALA A 18 8.59 -8.53 -18.05
C ALA A 18 8.18 -7.77 -16.78
N LEU A 19 6.98 -8.01 -16.24
CA LEU A 19 6.51 -7.41 -14.98
C LEU A 19 7.14 -8.06 -13.74
N GLU A 20 7.43 -9.37 -13.80
CA GLU A 20 8.04 -10.14 -12.71
C GLU A 20 9.58 -10.00 -12.67
N ALA A 21 10.22 -9.68 -13.80
CA ALA A 21 11.67 -9.59 -13.91
C ALA A 21 12.32 -8.65 -12.89
N PRO A 22 11.81 -7.43 -12.63
CA PRO A 22 12.41 -6.50 -11.66
C PRO A 22 12.54 -7.06 -10.24
N GLU A 23 11.65 -7.97 -9.83
CA GLU A 23 11.70 -8.59 -8.49
C GLU A 23 13.02 -9.34 -8.25
N HIS A 24 13.66 -9.81 -9.32
CA HIS A 24 14.83 -10.66 -9.29
C HIS A 24 16.12 -9.90 -9.64
N TRP A 25 16.07 -8.58 -9.82
CA TRP A 25 17.23 -7.77 -10.14
C TRP A 25 17.93 -7.30 -8.86
N ASP A 26 18.69 -8.19 -8.22
CA ASP A 26 19.41 -7.91 -6.95
C ASP A 26 20.34 -6.69 -7.04
N VAL A 27 20.83 -6.36 -8.25
CA VAL A 27 21.63 -5.14 -8.50
C VAL A 27 20.92 -3.86 -8.06
N LEU A 28 19.59 -3.84 -8.05
CA LEU A 28 18.78 -2.70 -7.62
C LEU A 28 18.76 -2.50 -6.10
N ASP A 29 19.18 -3.47 -5.30
CA ASP A 29 19.25 -3.30 -3.84
C ASP A 29 20.32 -2.26 -3.45
N THR A 30 21.41 -2.19 -4.23
CA THR A 30 22.52 -1.27 -4.00
C THR A 30 22.05 0.20 -3.95
N PRO A 31 21.26 0.70 -4.92
CA PRO A 31 20.65 2.02 -4.79
C PRO A 31 19.37 2.04 -3.94
N ALA A 32 18.58 0.96 -3.88
CA ALA A 32 17.28 0.98 -3.22
C ALA A 32 17.37 1.07 -1.68
N GLY A 33 18.31 0.36 -1.05
CA GLY A 33 18.48 0.38 0.40
C GLY A 33 18.77 1.79 0.94
N PRO A 34 19.89 2.42 0.53
CA PRO A 34 20.25 3.77 1.00
C PRO A 34 19.19 4.83 0.68
N LEU A 35 18.49 4.68 -0.45
CA LEU A 35 17.42 5.60 -0.82
C LEU A 35 16.19 5.43 0.08
N ALA A 36 15.84 4.20 0.45
CA ALA A 36 14.78 3.93 1.42
C ALA A 36 15.13 4.54 2.79
N ASP A 37 16.35 4.31 3.27
CA ASP A 37 16.83 4.86 4.54
C ASP A 37 16.78 6.40 4.53
N ALA A 38 17.17 7.03 3.41
CA ALA A 38 17.10 8.48 3.26
C ALA A 38 15.65 9.01 3.30
N VAL A 39 14.70 8.30 2.70
CA VAL A 39 13.27 8.66 2.74
C VAL A 39 12.68 8.43 4.14
N GLU A 40 13.09 7.39 4.86
CA GLU A 40 12.69 7.14 6.24
C GLU A 40 13.24 8.19 7.21
N ALA A 41 14.46 8.67 6.98
CA ALA A 41 15.09 9.72 7.78
C ALA A 41 14.46 11.11 7.61
N LEU A 42 13.57 11.33 6.62
CA LEU A 42 12.90 12.61 6.44
C LEU A 42 12.05 12.96 7.69
N PRO A 43 12.21 14.18 8.26
CA PRO A 43 11.54 14.62 9.48
C PRO A 43 10.09 15.06 9.19
N LEU A 44 9.28 14.14 8.67
CA LEU A 44 7.89 14.40 8.28
C LEU A 44 6.93 14.45 9.47
N GLY A 45 7.35 13.93 10.64
CA GLY A 45 6.52 13.87 11.85
C GLY A 45 5.10 13.32 11.56
N PRO A 46 4.02 13.99 12.00
CA PRO A 46 2.65 13.52 11.77
C PRO A 46 2.24 13.53 10.29
N TYR A 47 2.93 14.30 9.43
CA TYR A 47 2.64 14.31 7.99
C TYR A 47 3.01 12.99 7.31
N ARG A 48 3.86 12.14 7.93
CA ARG A 48 4.15 10.80 7.41
C ARG A 48 2.88 9.94 7.39
N ASP A 49 2.08 9.98 8.45
CA ASP A 49 0.80 9.26 8.52
C ASP A 49 -0.22 9.83 7.55
N ALA A 50 -0.20 11.15 7.34
CA ALA A 50 -1.03 11.79 6.33
C ALA A 50 -0.69 11.29 4.92
N LEU A 51 0.60 11.13 4.61
CA LEU A 51 1.10 10.63 3.32
C LEU A 51 0.86 9.14 3.12
N HIS A 52 0.90 8.33 4.18
CA HIS A 52 0.44 6.94 4.14
C HIS A 52 -1.08 6.85 3.89
N GLY A 53 -1.84 7.86 4.31
CA GLY A 53 -3.30 7.89 4.18
C GLY A 53 -4.03 7.31 5.39
N VAL A 54 -3.41 7.35 6.57
CA VAL A 54 -4.01 6.84 7.83
C VAL A 54 -5.37 7.49 8.09
N TRP A 55 -5.48 8.80 7.93
CA TRP A 55 -6.74 9.55 8.09
C TRP A 55 -7.84 9.16 7.10
N LEU A 56 -7.46 8.65 5.93
CA LEU A 56 -8.38 8.23 4.88
C LEU A 56 -8.85 6.78 5.08
N GLY A 57 -8.11 5.99 5.86
CA GLY A 57 -8.29 4.55 5.94
C GLY A 57 -7.82 3.80 4.69
N HIS A 58 -7.19 4.50 3.75
CA HIS A 58 -6.72 3.95 2.48
C HIS A 58 -5.39 4.58 2.05
N PRO A 59 -4.53 3.85 1.32
CA PRO A 59 -3.31 4.42 0.77
C PRO A 59 -3.57 5.68 -0.06
N LEU A 60 -2.84 6.77 0.24
CA LEU A 60 -3.07 8.06 -0.41
C LEU A 60 -2.53 8.09 -1.86
N HIS A 61 -1.40 7.44 -2.13
CA HIS A 61 -0.76 7.45 -3.45
C HIS A 61 -1.71 7.02 -4.59
N PRO A 62 -2.40 5.86 -4.53
CA PRO A 62 -3.37 5.47 -5.55
C PRO A 62 -4.53 6.45 -5.75
N ALA A 63 -4.93 7.20 -4.73
CA ALA A 63 -5.95 8.23 -4.85
C ALA A 63 -5.41 9.46 -5.61
N LEU A 64 -4.19 9.90 -5.27
CA LEU A 64 -3.56 11.08 -5.88
C LEU A 64 -3.19 10.89 -7.35
N VAL A 65 -2.76 9.69 -7.77
CA VAL A 65 -2.34 9.44 -9.16
C VAL A 65 -3.48 9.55 -10.19
N GLN A 66 -4.74 9.53 -9.75
CA GLN A 66 -5.89 9.67 -10.66
C GLN A 66 -5.86 11.01 -11.40
N LEU A 67 -5.49 12.10 -10.72
CA LEU A 67 -5.46 13.44 -11.30
C LEU A 67 -4.39 13.59 -12.39
N PRO A 68 -3.09 13.31 -12.17
CA PRO A 68 -2.09 13.43 -13.22
C PRO A 68 -2.38 12.50 -14.40
N LEU A 69 -2.78 11.26 -14.15
CA LEU A 69 -3.11 10.31 -15.21
C LEU A 69 -4.32 10.76 -16.05
N GLY A 70 -5.38 11.23 -15.39
CA GLY A 70 -6.56 11.78 -16.05
C GLY A 70 -6.21 12.99 -16.92
N CYS A 71 -5.47 13.96 -16.35
CA CYS A 71 -5.01 15.13 -17.09
C CYS A 71 -4.21 14.76 -18.34
N TRP A 72 -3.23 13.87 -18.22
CA TRP A 72 -2.36 13.47 -19.31
C TRP A 72 -3.05 12.64 -20.39
N THR A 73 -3.95 11.74 -19.99
CA THR A 73 -4.78 10.98 -20.94
C THR A 73 -5.70 11.92 -21.73
N SER A 74 -6.36 12.85 -21.05
CA SER A 74 -7.22 13.86 -21.69
C SER A 74 -6.43 14.81 -22.60
N ALA A 75 -5.23 15.24 -22.19
CA ALA A 75 -4.35 16.05 -23.03
C ALA A 75 -3.97 15.32 -24.32
N GLY A 76 -3.66 14.02 -24.23
CA GLY A 76 -3.36 13.18 -25.39
C GLY A 76 -4.52 13.10 -26.40
N LEU A 77 -5.77 13.04 -25.95
CA LEU A 77 -6.95 13.07 -26.83
C LEU A 77 -7.16 14.47 -27.45
N LEU A 78 -7.06 15.51 -26.63
CA LEU A 78 -7.27 16.90 -27.05
C LEU A 78 -6.20 17.40 -28.03
N ASP A 79 -5.00 16.81 -27.98
CA ASP A 79 -3.96 17.08 -28.96
C ASP A 79 -4.40 16.77 -30.39
N PHE A 80 -5.31 15.81 -30.60
CA PHE A 80 -5.85 15.46 -31.92
C PHE A 80 -7.22 16.09 -32.23
N THR A 81 -7.76 16.87 -31.29
CA THR A 81 -9.06 17.51 -31.45
C THR A 81 -8.88 18.94 -31.97
N PRO A 82 -9.56 19.35 -33.06
CA PRO A 82 -9.54 20.74 -33.52
C PRO A 82 -9.93 21.71 -32.40
N GLY A 83 -9.13 22.77 -32.20
CA GLY A 83 -9.33 23.74 -31.11
C GLY A 83 -8.88 23.28 -29.71
N GLY A 84 -8.49 22.02 -29.53
CA GLY A 84 -8.15 21.45 -28.21
C GLY A 84 -6.81 21.89 -27.61
N ARG A 85 -5.99 22.66 -28.34
CA ARG A 85 -4.59 22.95 -27.97
C ARG A 85 -4.45 23.60 -26.59
N ARG A 86 -5.21 24.67 -26.33
CA ARG A 86 -5.12 25.41 -25.07
C ARG A 86 -5.49 24.52 -23.88
N SER A 87 -6.51 23.68 -24.04
CA SER A 87 -6.95 22.74 -23.02
C SER A 87 -5.92 21.64 -22.79
N ALA A 88 -5.32 21.09 -23.86
CA ALA A 88 -4.23 20.12 -23.74
C ALA A 88 -3.03 20.70 -22.98
N ASP A 89 -2.62 21.93 -23.30
CA ASP A 89 -1.52 22.61 -22.62
C ASP A 89 -1.80 22.83 -21.12
N ALA A 90 -3.03 23.26 -20.78
CA ALA A 90 -3.46 23.42 -19.40
C ALA A 90 -3.48 22.10 -18.63
N LEU A 91 -3.94 21.01 -19.24
CA LEU A 91 -3.97 19.69 -18.63
C LEU A 91 -2.56 19.10 -18.45
N VAL A 92 -1.64 19.31 -19.40
CA VAL A 92 -0.24 18.90 -19.21
C VAL A 92 0.35 19.60 -17.98
N ALA A 93 0.13 20.92 -17.85
CA ALA A 93 0.60 21.68 -16.70
C ALA A 93 -0.06 21.22 -15.38
N ALA A 94 -1.38 21.04 -15.37
CA ALA A 94 -2.11 20.55 -14.21
C ALA A 94 -1.63 19.16 -13.77
N GLY A 95 -1.40 18.25 -14.72
CA GLY A 95 -0.87 16.92 -14.42
C GLY A 95 0.54 16.95 -13.84
N LEU A 96 1.43 17.82 -14.33
CA LEU A 96 2.76 18.01 -13.75
C LEU A 96 2.70 18.53 -12.31
N LEU A 97 1.83 19.50 -12.03
CA LEU A 97 1.64 20.01 -10.67
C LEU A 97 1.08 18.92 -9.74
N ALA A 98 0.11 18.13 -10.21
CA ALA A 98 -0.52 17.07 -9.45
C ALA A 98 0.41 15.84 -9.20
N ALA A 99 1.43 15.64 -10.04
CA ALA A 99 2.35 14.52 -9.90
C ALA A 99 3.23 14.61 -8.64
N GLY A 100 3.54 15.82 -8.15
CA GLY A 100 4.40 16.03 -6.98
C GLY A 100 3.87 15.37 -5.70
N PRO A 101 2.66 15.73 -5.22
CA PRO A 101 2.05 15.10 -4.04
C PRO A 101 1.91 13.58 -4.18
N ALA A 102 1.53 13.09 -5.37
CA ALA A 102 1.43 11.65 -5.63
C ALA A 102 2.78 10.95 -5.48
N ALA A 103 3.86 11.54 -6.02
CA ALA A 103 5.21 11.00 -5.89
C ALA A 103 5.68 10.99 -4.43
N LEU A 104 5.42 12.04 -3.66
CA LEU A 104 5.78 12.11 -2.24
C LEU A 104 5.12 10.98 -1.42
N ALA A 105 3.80 10.79 -1.59
CA ALA A 105 3.10 9.68 -0.94
C ALA A 105 3.67 8.32 -1.34
N GLY A 106 3.92 8.12 -2.64
CA GLY A 106 4.47 6.87 -3.17
C GLY A 106 5.87 6.54 -2.65
N TRP A 107 6.76 7.54 -2.52
CA TRP A 107 8.10 7.34 -1.95
C TRP A 107 8.05 6.95 -0.47
N VAL A 108 7.15 7.59 0.30
CA VAL A 108 6.96 7.28 1.73
C VAL A 108 6.46 5.85 1.94
N ASP A 109 5.53 5.37 1.10
CA ASP A 109 5.06 3.98 1.14
C ASP A 109 6.15 2.99 0.69
N TRP A 110 6.89 3.34 -0.38
CA TRP A 110 7.91 2.48 -0.97
C TRP A 110 9.07 2.16 -0.02
N ALA A 111 9.50 3.12 0.79
CA ALA A 111 10.68 2.97 1.65
C ALA A 111 10.55 1.79 2.64
N ARG A 112 9.32 1.50 3.08
CA ARG A 112 9.00 0.44 4.05
C ARG A 112 8.71 -0.93 3.44
N LEU A 113 8.82 -1.08 2.12
CA LEU A 113 8.60 -2.38 1.47
C LEU A 113 9.76 -3.35 1.73
N ASP A 114 9.61 -4.63 1.45
CA ASP A 114 10.72 -5.61 1.45
C ASP A 114 11.48 -5.59 0.11
N PRO A 115 12.72 -6.15 0.03
CA PRO A 115 13.59 -5.96 -1.14
C PRO A 115 12.97 -6.34 -2.50
N PRO A 116 12.32 -7.50 -2.69
CA PRO A 116 11.70 -7.84 -3.98
C PRO A 116 10.68 -6.78 -4.45
N ARG A 117 9.89 -6.25 -3.51
CA ARG A 117 8.90 -5.19 -3.78
C ARG A 117 9.57 -3.85 -4.03
N ARG A 118 10.63 -3.50 -3.29
CA ARG A 118 11.39 -2.26 -3.51
C ARG A 118 12.00 -2.20 -4.90
N ARG A 119 12.56 -3.31 -5.41
CA ARG A 119 13.17 -3.38 -6.75
C ARG A 119 12.16 -3.03 -7.84
N THR A 120 11.00 -3.69 -7.82
CA THR A 120 9.90 -3.39 -8.75
C THR A 120 9.40 -1.94 -8.56
N GLY A 121 9.32 -1.48 -7.32
CA GLY A 121 8.99 -0.10 -6.96
C GLY A 121 9.94 0.94 -7.55
N LEU A 122 11.24 0.64 -7.58
CA LEU A 122 12.24 1.52 -8.15
C LEU A 122 12.11 1.61 -9.68
N VAL A 123 11.88 0.48 -10.37
CA VAL A 123 11.63 0.48 -11.81
C VAL A 123 10.33 1.24 -12.14
N HIS A 124 9.29 1.06 -11.34
CA HIS A 124 8.06 1.85 -11.40
C HIS A 124 8.34 3.36 -11.25
N ALA A 125 9.10 3.75 -10.23
CA ALA A 125 9.46 5.15 -9.97
C ALA A 125 10.28 5.75 -11.12
N LEU A 126 11.24 5.00 -11.68
CA LEU A 126 12.04 5.42 -12.84
C LEU A 126 11.17 5.63 -14.08
N SER A 127 10.25 4.72 -14.38
CA SER A 127 9.32 4.85 -15.52
C SER A 127 8.44 6.10 -15.40
N ASN A 128 7.90 6.36 -14.20
CA ASN A 128 7.09 7.55 -13.94
C ASN A 128 7.92 8.84 -13.96
N THR A 129 9.16 8.80 -13.45
CA THR A 129 10.08 9.95 -13.51
C THR A 129 10.41 10.31 -14.96
N ALA A 130 10.68 9.32 -15.81
CA ALA A 130 10.86 9.53 -17.24
C ALA A 130 9.60 10.15 -17.88
N GLY A 131 8.42 9.67 -17.50
CA GLY A 131 7.12 10.24 -17.90
C GLY A 131 6.95 11.71 -17.52
N VAL A 132 7.23 12.06 -16.26
CA VAL A 132 7.18 13.44 -15.75
C VAL A 132 8.15 14.34 -16.50
N LEU A 133 9.39 13.89 -16.73
CA LEU A 133 10.39 14.67 -17.48
C LEU A 133 9.97 14.88 -18.94
N LEU A 134 9.37 13.87 -19.58
CA LEU A 134 8.81 13.97 -20.92
C LEU A 134 7.64 14.96 -20.98
N TYR A 135 6.76 14.97 -19.99
CA TYR A 135 5.69 15.96 -19.89
C TYR A 135 6.20 17.37 -19.58
N ALA A 136 7.23 17.52 -18.76
CA ALA A 136 7.89 18.81 -18.55
C ALA A 136 8.50 19.34 -19.85
N GLY A 137 9.18 18.47 -20.61
CA GLY A 137 9.66 18.76 -21.96
C GLY A 137 8.52 19.09 -22.94
N SER A 138 7.39 18.38 -22.84
CA SER A 138 6.18 18.64 -23.65
C SER A 138 5.65 20.05 -23.40
N LEU A 139 5.47 20.42 -22.12
CA LEU A 139 5.01 21.76 -21.72
C LEU A 139 5.98 22.83 -22.23
N LEU A 140 7.28 22.63 -22.02
CA LEU A 140 8.31 23.55 -22.46
C LEU A 140 8.35 23.73 -23.99
N ALA A 141 8.07 22.67 -24.76
CA ALA A 141 7.96 22.74 -26.21
C ALA A 141 6.69 23.50 -26.64
N ARG A 142 5.55 23.26 -25.97
CA ARG A 142 4.27 23.97 -26.20
C ARG A 142 4.41 25.47 -25.92
N CYS A 143 5.00 25.85 -24.79
CA CYS A 143 5.26 27.25 -24.44
C CYS A 143 6.19 27.97 -25.44
N ARG A 144 7.03 27.23 -26.18
CA ARG A 144 7.89 27.76 -27.25
C ARG A 144 7.24 27.69 -28.64
N GLY A 145 5.94 27.43 -28.74
CA GLY A 145 5.21 27.29 -30.01
C GLY A 145 5.53 26.02 -30.81
N ARG A 146 6.35 25.11 -30.28
CA ARG A 146 6.74 23.85 -30.95
C ARG A 146 5.74 22.73 -30.65
N HIS A 147 4.48 22.94 -31.01
CA HIS A 147 3.36 22.07 -30.61
C HIS A 147 3.49 20.62 -31.10
N ALA A 148 4.01 20.38 -32.31
CA ALA A 148 4.21 19.02 -32.83
C ALA A 148 5.20 18.22 -31.95
N ARG A 149 6.30 18.87 -31.54
CA ARG A 149 7.27 18.29 -30.60
C ARG A 149 6.66 18.10 -29.21
N GLY A 150 5.86 19.07 -28.76
CA GLY A 150 5.08 18.96 -27.51
C GLY A 150 4.19 17.72 -27.50
N ARG A 151 3.42 17.50 -28.56
CA ARG A 151 2.56 16.30 -28.72
C ARG A 151 3.37 15.01 -28.71
N LEU A 152 4.47 14.94 -29.47
CA LEU A 152 5.32 13.75 -29.51
C LEU A 152 5.89 13.40 -28.13
N LEU A 153 6.39 14.41 -27.40
CA LEU A 153 6.89 14.25 -26.03
C LEU A 153 5.78 13.83 -25.07
N GLY A 154 4.57 14.38 -25.22
CA GLY A 154 3.41 14.00 -24.41
C GLY A 154 3.01 12.54 -24.63
N LEU A 155 2.96 12.08 -25.87
CA LEU A 155 2.68 10.67 -26.21
C LEU A 155 3.75 9.71 -25.67
N ALA A 156 5.03 10.10 -25.78
CA ALA A 156 6.13 9.34 -25.19
C ALA A 156 6.00 9.30 -23.65
N GLY A 157 5.65 10.42 -23.02
CA GLY A 157 5.39 10.53 -21.59
C GLY A 157 4.23 9.64 -21.15
N LEU A 158 3.10 9.66 -21.88
CA LEU A 158 1.95 8.80 -21.61
C LEU A 158 2.33 7.31 -21.69
N THR A 159 3.17 6.94 -22.65
CA THR A 159 3.68 5.56 -22.78
C THR A 159 4.50 5.16 -21.56
N ALA A 160 5.44 6.00 -21.13
CA ALA A 160 6.27 5.75 -19.95
C ALA A 160 5.44 5.66 -18.66
N VAL A 161 4.47 6.56 -18.46
CA VAL A 161 3.56 6.53 -17.30
C VAL A 161 2.65 5.29 -17.35
N SER A 162 2.21 4.86 -18.54
CA SER A 162 1.40 3.64 -18.69
C SER A 162 2.19 2.38 -18.35
N ALA A 163 3.46 2.30 -18.74
CA ALA A 163 4.36 1.22 -18.29
C ALA A 163 4.56 1.25 -16.76
N GLY A 164 4.75 2.45 -16.20
CA GLY A 164 4.76 2.67 -14.76
C GLY A 164 3.47 2.19 -14.09
N ALA A 165 2.30 2.51 -14.64
CA ALA A 165 1.01 2.09 -14.12
C ALA A 165 0.84 0.55 -14.13
N ALA A 166 1.33 -0.13 -15.17
CA ALA A 166 1.33 -1.59 -15.22
C ALA A 166 2.19 -2.20 -14.10
N LEU A 167 3.39 -1.65 -13.86
CA LEU A 167 4.24 -2.05 -12.73
C LEU A 167 3.60 -1.70 -11.38
N GLY A 168 2.91 -0.55 -11.27
CA GLY A 168 2.16 -0.16 -10.08
C GLY A 168 1.01 -1.11 -9.77
N GLY A 169 0.29 -1.56 -10.79
CA GLY A 169 -0.72 -2.62 -10.66
C GLY A 169 -0.12 -3.95 -10.22
N HIS A 170 1.06 -4.31 -10.74
CA HIS A 170 1.79 -5.51 -10.29
C HIS A 170 2.19 -5.41 -8.82
N LEU A 171 2.78 -4.28 -8.39
CA LEU A 171 3.09 -3.99 -6.99
C LEU A 171 1.87 -4.11 -6.08
N ALA A 172 0.76 -3.45 -6.43
CA ALA A 172 -0.44 -3.39 -5.61
C ALA A 172 -1.17 -4.74 -5.55
N TYR A 173 -1.37 -5.41 -6.68
CA TYR A 173 -2.27 -6.57 -6.75
C TYR A 173 -1.55 -7.93 -6.73
N ARG A 174 -0.30 -8.01 -7.22
CA ARG A 174 0.47 -9.26 -7.20
C ARG A 174 1.39 -9.35 -6.00
N LEU A 175 2.10 -8.27 -5.70
CA LEU A 175 3.00 -8.24 -4.55
C LEU A 175 2.32 -7.78 -3.26
N ALA A 176 1.08 -7.30 -3.35
CA ALA A 176 0.29 -6.82 -2.23
C ALA A 176 1.03 -5.72 -1.43
N ALA A 177 1.63 -4.77 -2.13
CA ALA A 177 2.15 -3.52 -1.57
C ALA A 177 1.00 -2.51 -1.41
N GLY A 178 0.52 -2.32 -0.18
CA GLY A 178 -0.56 -1.36 0.14
C GLY A 178 -1.89 -1.99 0.60
N PRO A 179 -2.43 -3.06 -0.01
CA PRO A 179 -3.67 -3.67 0.44
C PRO A 179 -3.63 -4.18 1.88
N ASP A 180 -4.77 -4.11 2.55
CA ASP A 180 -4.99 -4.68 3.88
C ASP A 180 -4.71 -6.20 3.90
N ARG A 181 -3.71 -6.59 4.68
CA ARG A 181 -3.31 -7.99 4.89
C ARG A 181 -4.21 -8.74 5.86
N ALA A 182 -5.03 -8.03 6.63
CA ALA A 182 -5.97 -8.59 7.59
C ALA A 182 -7.40 -8.74 7.02
N ALA A 183 -7.66 -8.33 5.76
CA ALA A 183 -9.00 -8.40 5.15
C ALA A 183 -9.62 -9.81 5.13
N ALA A 184 -8.80 -10.86 5.11
CA ALA A 184 -9.27 -12.25 5.14
C ALA A 184 -9.81 -12.69 6.52
N VAL A 185 -9.49 -11.95 7.59
CA VAL A 185 -9.85 -12.32 8.97
C VAL A 185 -11.36 -12.49 9.12
N HIS A 186 -12.17 -11.60 8.54
CA HIS A 186 -13.63 -11.70 8.61
C HIS A 186 -14.20 -12.99 8.00
N ARG A 187 -13.45 -13.68 7.13
CA ARG A 187 -13.84 -14.99 6.58
C ARG A 187 -13.28 -16.17 7.34
N LEU A 188 -12.17 -15.97 8.06
CA LEU A 188 -11.44 -17.04 8.78
C LEU A 188 -11.79 -17.08 10.27
N ALA A 189 -12.32 -16.00 10.82
CA ALA A 189 -12.68 -15.92 12.22
C ALA A 189 -13.83 -16.88 12.55
N PRO A 190 -13.81 -17.51 13.73
CA PRO A 190 -14.85 -18.45 14.12
C PRO A 190 -16.18 -17.71 14.35
N ALA A 191 -17.28 -18.33 13.89
CA ALA A 191 -18.63 -17.83 14.14
C ALA A 191 -19.08 -18.13 15.58
N ASP A 192 -18.76 -19.32 16.06
CA ASP A 192 -19.00 -19.74 17.45
C ASP A 192 -17.85 -19.33 18.38
N TRP A 193 -18.13 -19.38 19.68
CA TRP A 193 -17.12 -19.12 20.71
C TRP A 193 -16.03 -20.20 20.72
N VAL A 194 -14.77 -19.78 20.64
CA VAL A 194 -13.59 -20.64 20.67
C VAL A 194 -12.71 -20.27 21.86
N GLY A 195 -12.37 -21.25 22.68
CA GLY A 195 -11.45 -21.08 23.80
C GLY A 195 -10.01 -20.83 23.37
N LEU A 196 -9.35 -19.88 24.02
CA LEU A 196 -7.94 -19.53 23.79
C LEU A 196 -7.01 -20.00 24.92
N GLY A 197 -7.55 -20.34 26.08
CA GLY A 197 -6.78 -20.80 27.26
C GLY A 197 -7.29 -20.21 28.56
N ALA A 198 -6.62 -20.55 29.66
CA ALA A 198 -6.92 -20.00 30.97
C ALA A 198 -6.42 -18.55 31.08
N LEU A 199 -7.08 -17.72 31.87
CA LEU A 199 -6.71 -16.30 32.04
C LEU A 199 -5.28 -16.09 32.57
N GLU A 200 -4.77 -17.05 33.34
CA GLU A 200 -3.39 -17.03 33.86
C GLU A 200 -2.32 -17.20 32.77
N ASP A 201 -2.69 -17.78 31.62
CA ASP A 201 -1.78 -17.92 30.48
C ASP A 201 -1.47 -16.57 29.78
N PHE A 202 -2.18 -15.51 30.17
CA PHE A 202 -2.11 -14.18 29.57
C PHE A 202 -1.65 -13.15 30.62
N PRO A 203 -0.33 -12.96 30.81
CA PRO A 203 0.18 -11.95 31.72
C PRO A 203 -0.24 -10.53 31.30
N PRO A 204 -0.59 -9.63 32.24
CA PRO A 204 -0.97 -8.26 31.92
C PRO A 204 0.10 -7.53 31.09
N GLY A 205 -0.34 -6.82 30.05
CA GLY A 205 0.50 -6.01 29.15
C GLY A 205 1.40 -6.81 28.19
N LYS A 206 1.46 -8.15 28.31
CA LYS A 206 2.28 -8.99 27.44
C LYS A 206 1.44 -9.53 26.28
N PRO A 207 1.80 -9.23 25.01
CA PRO A 207 1.17 -9.89 23.87
C PRO A 207 1.45 -11.38 23.87
N VAL A 208 0.41 -12.18 23.70
CA VAL A 208 0.50 -13.64 23.67
C VAL A 208 -0.21 -14.17 22.45
N ARG A 209 0.52 -14.93 21.62
CA ARG A 209 -0.05 -15.56 20.44
C ARG A 209 -0.93 -16.76 20.80
N ARG A 210 -2.08 -16.87 20.15
CA ARG A 210 -2.98 -18.02 20.17
C ARG A 210 -3.56 -18.29 18.78
N THR A 211 -4.36 -19.33 18.68
CA THR A 211 -5.08 -19.68 17.46
C THR A 211 -6.55 -19.88 17.81
N ALA A 212 -7.44 -19.13 17.16
CA ALA A 212 -8.88 -19.29 17.22
C ALA A 212 -9.36 -20.06 15.97
N GLY A 213 -9.52 -21.38 16.09
CA GLY A 213 -9.77 -22.24 14.92
C GLY A 213 -8.55 -22.27 13.98
N GLU A 214 -8.68 -21.69 12.79
CA GLU A 214 -7.57 -21.53 11.83
C GLU A 214 -6.93 -20.13 11.88
N LEU A 215 -7.53 -19.20 12.63
CA LEU A 215 -7.10 -17.80 12.66
C LEU A 215 -6.06 -17.57 13.77
N PRO A 216 -4.82 -17.19 13.45
CA PRO A 216 -3.86 -16.75 14.45
C PRO A 216 -4.28 -15.40 15.05
N VAL A 217 -4.27 -15.30 16.36
CA VAL A 217 -4.66 -14.09 17.12
C VAL A 217 -3.58 -13.72 18.14
N VAL A 218 -3.56 -12.44 18.50
CA VAL A 218 -2.78 -11.91 19.62
C VAL A 218 -3.74 -11.54 20.75
N VAL A 219 -3.45 -12.02 21.95
CA VAL A 219 -4.16 -11.69 23.19
C VAL A 219 -3.32 -10.69 23.97
N VAL A 220 -3.93 -9.59 24.40
CA VAL A 220 -3.34 -8.62 25.32
C VAL A 220 -4.28 -8.46 26.50
N ARG A 221 -3.82 -8.79 27.70
CA ARG A 221 -4.56 -8.55 28.94
C ARG A 221 -4.27 -7.15 29.47
N ASP A 222 -5.30 -6.34 29.65
CA ASP A 222 -5.25 -5.00 30.25
C ASP A 222 -6.13 -4.97 31.50
N GLY A 223 -5.49 -5.10 32.67
CA GLY A 223 -6.19 -5.33 33.94
C GLY A 223 -7.02 -6.61 33.93
N GLU A 224 -8.34 -6.47 34.04
CA GLU A 224 -9.32 -7.57 33.98
C GLU A 224 -9.84 -7.83 32.55
N GLN A 225 -9.56 -6.93 31.61
CA GLN A 225 -10.01 -7.07 30.23
C GLN A 225 -8.98 -7.83 29.40
N CYS A 226 -9.46 -8.62 28.44
CA CYS A 226 -8.63 -9.22 27.41
C CYS A 226 -9.03 -8.63 26.06
N HIS A 227 -8.07 -8.05 25.35
CA HIS A 227 -8.23 -7.61 23.99
C HIS A 227 -7.64 -8.67 23.06
N VAL A 228 -8.40 -9.07 22.05
CA VAL A 228 -7.95 -10.06 21.07
C VAL A 228 -8.03 -9.47 19.67
N LEU A 229 -6.88 -9.37 19.02
CA LEU A 229 -6.74 -8.87 17.66
C LEU A 229 -6.23 -9.99 16.75
N ALA A 230 -6.42 -9.87 15.43
CA ALA A 230 -5.75 -10.75 14.49
C ALA A 230 -4.22 -10.62 14.65
N GLU A 231 -3.48 -11.73 14.63
CA GLU A 231 -2.03 -11.76 14.89
C GLU A 231 -1.21 -10.99 13.85
N ARG A 232 -1.64 -11.06 12.58
CA ARG A 232 -0.90 -10.50 11.45
C ARG A 232 -1.31 -9.06 11.24
N CYS A 233 -0.37 -8.14 11.39
CA CYS A 233 -0.56 -6.71 11.17
C CYS A 233 -1.16 -6.42 9.78
N ALA A 234 -2.20 -5.59 9.72
CA ALA A 234 -2.91 -5.18 8.51
C ALA A 234 -2.01 -4.55 7.43
N HIS A 235 -0.87 -3.96 7.82
CA HIS A 235 0.08 -3.35 6.88
C HIS A 235 0.80 -4.40 6.03
N LEU A 236 1.68 -5.22 6.63
CA LEU A 236 2.53 -6.16 5.91
C LEU A 236 2.60 -7.56 6.54
N SER A 237 1.65 -7.92 7.41
CA SER A 237 1.57 -9.22 8.12
C SER A 237 2.61 -9.43 9.22
N GLY A 238 3.14 -8.35 9.81
CA GLY A 238 4.05 -8.44 10.95
C GLY A 238 3.42 -9.14 12.17
N PRO A 239 4.22 -9.86 12.98
CA PRO A 239 3.76 -10.63 14.14
C PRO A 239 3.47 -9.68 15.30
N LEU A 240 2.19 -9.40 15.55
CA LEU A 240 1.79 -8.48 16.62
C LEU A 240 2.08 -9.05 18.02
N SER A 241 2.18 -10.38 18.16
CA SER A 241 2.61 -11.00 19.42
C SER A 241 4.08 -10.74 19.80
N GLU A 242 4.91 -10.30 18.85
CA GLU A 242 6.28 -9.85 19.11
C GLU A 242 6.38 -8.32 19.31
N GLY A 243 5.22 -7.64 19.33
CA GLY A 243 5.12 -6.20 19.50
C GLY A 243 5.21 -5.73 20.96
N THR A 244 5.03 -4.42 21.14
CA THR A 244 5.00 -3.79 22.47
C THR A 244 3.64 -3.13 22.73
N VAL A 245 3.22 -3.12 23.99
CA VAL A 245 1.98 -2.48 24.43
C VAL A 245 2.31 -1.23 25.23
N ALA A 246 1.75 -0.10 24.83
CA ALA A 246 1.85 1.18 25.53
C ALA A 246 0.61 2.03 25.25
N ASP A 247 0.14 2.81 26.22
CA ASP A 247 -0.95 3.78 26.06
C ASP A 247 -2.23 3.18 25.42
N GLY A 248 -2.58 1.95 25.82
CA GLY A 248 -3.75 1.23 25.28
C GLY A 248 -3.62 0.81 23.81
N CYS A 249 -2.40 0.80 23.27
CA CYS A 249 -2.09 0.48 21.88
C CYS A 249 -1.08 -0.66 21.78
N LEU A 250 -1.24 -1.49 20.74
CA LEU A 250 -0.28 -2.54 20.34
C LEU A 250 0.53 -2.06 19.14
N ARG A 251 1.85 -1.97 19.32
CA ARG A 251 2.80 -1.53 18.30
C ARG A 251 3.46 -2.72 17.60
N CYS A 252 3.31 -2.78 16.29
CA CYS A 252 3.91 -3.80 15.44
C CYS A 252 5.45 -3.66 15.40
N PRO A 253 6.22 -4.75 15.57
CA PRO A 253 7.68 -4.69 15.65
C PRO A 253 8.37 -4.43 14.31
N TRP A 254 7.68 -4.62 13.17
CA TRP A 254 8.31 -4.46 11.84
C TRP A 254 8.46 -2.99 11.44
N HIS A 255 7.35 -2.26 11.36
CA HIS A 255 7.34 -0.88 10.83
C HIS A 255 6.74 0.13 11.81
N GLY A 256 6.33 -0.31 13.00
CA GLY A 256 5.84 0.56 14.07
C GLY A 256 4.38 0.96 13.97
N SER A 257 3.55 0.31 13.14
CA SER A 257 2.10 0.58 13.15
C SER A 257 1.50 0.31 14.51
N GLU A 258 0.68 1.24 14.99
CA GLU A 258 0.06 1.19 16.30
C GLU A 258 -1.45 1.06 16.16
N PHE A 259 -2.00 0.08 16.86
CA PHE A 259 -3.43 -0.22 16.85
C PHE A 259 -3.97 -0.10 18.27
N ARG A 260 -5.06 0.64 18.45
CA ARG A 260 -5.75 0.72 19.73
C ARG A 260 -6.32 -0.65 20.08
N LEU A 261 -6.04 -1.15 21.29
CA LEU A 261 -6.44 -2.50 21.72
C LEU A 261 -7.95 -2.70 21.71
N ARG A 262 -8.71 -1.66 22.08
CA ARG A 262 -10.16 -1.72 22.25
C ARG A 262 -10.92 -1.99 20.94
N ASP A 263 -10.52 -1.36 19.85
CA ASP A 263 -11.29 -1.29 18.60
C ASP A 263 -10.46 -1.50 17.34
N GLY A 264 -9.14 -1.68 17.48
CA GLY A 264 -8.23 -1.94 16.38
C GLY A 264 -7.93 -0.73 15.51
N GLN A 265 -8.43 0.46 15.87
CA GLN A 265 -8.20 1.68 15.10
C GLN A 265 -6.71 1.98 15.00
N VAL A 266 -6.29 2.43 13.81
CA VAL A 266 -4.92 2.86 13.58
C VAL A 266 -4.68 4.17 14.32
N VAL A 267 -3.71 4.17 15.23
CA VAL A 267 -3.24 5.36 15.94
C VAL A 267 -2.00 5.94 15.25
N HIS A 268 -1.10 5.07 14.77
CA HIS A 268 0.08 5.43 14.01
C HIS A 268 0.27 4.48 12.82
N GLY A 269 0.64 5.04 11.67
CA GLY A 269 0.88 4.30 10.43
C GLY A 269 2.15 3.44 10.48
N PRO A 270 2.55 2.78 9.39
CA PRO A 270 2.03 2.90 8.01
C PRO A 270 0.73 2.15 7.68
N ALA A 271 0.20 1.31 8.58
CA ALA A 271 -1.12 0.69 8.35
C ALA A 271 -2.17 1.77 8.09
N THR A 272 -3.08 1.53 7.15
CA THR A 272 -4.22 2.43 6.89
C THR A 272 -5.54 1.76 7.26
N ALA A 273 -5.64 0.44 7.14
CA ALA A 273 -6.77 -0.34 7.61
C ALA A 273 -6.67 -0.62 9.12
N PRO A 274 -7.80 -0.59 9.86
CA PRO A 274 -7.84 -0.99 11.26
C PRO A 274 -7.50 -2.48 11.41
N GLN A 275 -6.89 -2.84 12.53
CA GLN A 275 -6.61 -4.23 12.86
C GLN A 275 -7.88 -4.93 13.33
N PRO A 276 -8.28 -6.07 12.75
CA PRO A 276 -9.48 -6.78 13.19
C PRO A 276 -9.42 -7.18 14.66
N VAL A 277 -10.47 -6.82 15.41
CA VAL A 277 -10.69 -7.19 16.82
C VAL A 277 -11.76 -8.27 16.90
N LEU A 278 -11.54 -9.29 17.73
CA LEU A 278 -12.52 -10.33 18.01
C LEU A 278 -13.33 -9.97 19.26
N GLU A 279 -14.59 -10.41 19.29
CA GLU A 279 -15.40 -10.34 20.49
C GLU A 279 -14.84 -11.33 21.52
N THR A 280 -14.74 -10.90 22.78
CA THR A 280 -14.12 -11.66 23.85
C THR A 280 -15.10 -11.88 24.99
N ARG A 281 -15.08 -13.05 25.62
CA ARG A 281 -15.72 -13.29 26.92
C ARG A 281 -14.83 -14.15 27.80
N VAL A 282 -15.04 -14.05 29.11
CA VAL A 282 -14.44 -14.96 30.08
C VAL A 282 -15.55 -15.81 30.68
N LEU A 283 -15.40 -17.12 30.59
CA LEU A 283 -16.30 -18.09 31.24
C LEU A 283 -15.46 -19.05 32.07
N SER A 284 -15.75 -19.12 33.37
CA SER A 284 -15.04 -20.02 34.29
C SER A 284 -13.51 -19.89 34.20
N ASP A 285 -13.00 -18.66 34.20
CA ASP A 285 -11.56 -18.30 34.04
C ASP A 285 -10.91 -18.71 32.71
N HIS A 286 -11.69 -19.08 31.71
CA HIS A 286 -11.21 -19.33 30.35
C HIS A 286 -11.60 -18.17 29.42
N LEU A 287 -10.64 -17.70 28.64
CA LEU A 287 -10.86 -16.70 27.60
C LEU A 287 -11.42 -17.40 26.35
N GLU A 288 -12.54 -16.90 25.84
CA GLU A 288 -13.14 -17.33 24.59
C GLU A 288 -13.31 -16.15 23.63
N VAL A 289 -13.30 -16.44 22.33
CA VAL A 289 -13.45 -15.43 21.28
C VAL A 289 -14.37 -15.87 20.14
N ARG A 290 -14.96 -14.90 19.44
CA ARG A 290 -15.67 -15.09 18.17
C ARG A 290 -15.57 -13.85 17.27
N LEU A 291 -16.02 -13.96 16.02
CA LEU A 291 -16.18 -12.79 15.17
C LEU A 291 -17.33 -11.89 15.68
N PRO A 292 -17.14 -10.55 15.74
CA PRO A 292 -18.22 -9.64 16.09
C PRO A 292 -19.43 -9.77 15.14
N GLY A 293 -20.64 -9.86 15.70
CA GLY A 293 -21.88 -9.91 14.92
C GLY A 293 -22.18 -11.27 14.24
N ALA A 294 -21.53 -12.35 14.66
CA ALA A 294 -21.78 -13.71 14.16
C ALA A 294 -23.04 -14.38 14.76
N GLY A 295 -24.00 -13.62 15.30
CA GLY A 295 -25.19 -14.14 15.98
C GLY A 295 -26.45 -13.33 15.71
#